data_AF-A0A413QPD1-F1
#
_entry.id   AF-A0A413QPD1-F1
#
_cell.length_a   1.000
_cell.length_b   1.000
_cell.length_c   1.000
_cell.angle_alpha   90.00
_cell.angle_beta   90.00
_cell.angle_gamma   90.00
#
_symmetry.space_group_name_H-M   'P 1'
#
loop_
_entity.id
_entity.type
_entity.pdbx_description
1 polymer ?
#
loop_
_entity_poly.entity_id
_entity_poly.type
_entity_poly.pdbx_seq_one_letter_code
_entity_poly.pdbx_strand_id
1 'polypeptide(L)'
;MDNLFIGKIPITQNRYFNPFSNLLDMIQYYYDMAQRNNIEELDCFIDVEYSAYRDSFPKLQNTEELQNTIIKKTREWMIGHPDNDWLNFDETRMDQLLDNAFFQEYRLQARKFYHKYAFLELYTYSKLQSLAVTQLPQIRSVMAWYFLCYNDMIKSIMSFGFFTPLADIYQKWGWRWFTYTIKEDHLDAVLYIWAVYAIRACKHVHNIPKNTLKKDLMDIYSEFLILLTRSDSLQQNEQYLSFLKKEIQCFDDDEIDSLKNQIQKTEHQNFKLMQDKKTIERSCAVLKQEIKKLQNDQYRTDDEKAKGIIERIYAALPENKDQAINEVNISKVWDKLSPLTQKNIETALNLYQSRQRADLASFLLISCIETEMKGNFFAPFKESSLYRSIQVNFCNNKRYKQVHNALYKKGIYPTMGAIPFVGRAVNSPKAIVASEVIAKFAEFLSDEKEAFCKICRAIDTYRMGLNKLSILNIRNGVAHGDPTVEEKCDQQCFTDIKHFLYDPPLQIMISILLHSKKKR
;
A
#
# COMPACT_ATOMS: atom_id res chain seq x y z
N MET A 1 34.03 -44.30 37.39
CA MET A 1 33.68 -43.42 38.52
C MET A 1 34.85 -42.47 38.67
N ASP A 2 34.78 -41.31 38.04
CA ASP A 2 35.78 -40.26 38.22
C ASP A 2 35.01 -38.96 38.43
N ASN A 3 35.12 -38.41 39.64
CA ASN A 3 34.48 -37.15 40.01
C ASN A 3 35.39 -35.99 39.58
N LEU A 4 34.87 -35.09 38.74
CA LEU A 4 35.50 -33.81 38.41
C LEU A 4 35.30 -32.83 39.58
N PHE A 5 36.37 -32.14 39.97
CA PHE A 5 36.36 -31.11 41.01
C PHE A 5 36.83 -29.78 40.44
N ILE A 6 36.21 -28.67 40.87
CA ILE A 6 36.76 -27.32 40.78
C ILE A 6 36.69 -26.72 42.18
N GLY A 7 37.85 -26.31 42.74
CA GLY A 7 37.91 -25.57 44.00
C GLY A 7 37.21 -26.23 45.20
N LYS A 8 37.65 -27.42 45.62
CA LYS A 8 37.24 -28.13 46.86
C LYS A 8 35.72 -28.39 47.05
N ILE A 9 34.86 -28.12 46.07
CA ILE A 9 33.45 -28.50 46.12
C ILE A 9 33.26 -29.76 45.25
N PRO A 10 32.78 -30.88 45.81
CA PRO A 10 32.42 -32.03 44.99
C PRO A 10 31.25 -31.65 44.08
N ILE A 11 31.37 -31.91 42.78
CA ILE A 11 30.21 -31.94 41.90
C ILE A 11 29.43 -33.20 42.29
N THR A 12 28.54 -33.10 43.27
CA THR A 12 27.46 -34.07 43.37
C THR A 12 26.67 -33.96 42.06
N GLN A 13 26.49 -35.08 41.37
CA GLN A 13 25.43 -35.19 40.38
C GLN A 13 24.11 -35.00 41.14
N ASN A 14 23.70 -33.76 41.37
CA ASN A 14 22.34 -33.48 41.77
C ASN A 14 21.50 -33.96 40.59
N ARG A 15 20.80 -35.07 40.78
CA ARG A 15 19.76 -35.54 39.86
C ARG A 15 18.66 -34.48 39.92
N TYR A 16 18.74 -33.48 39.05
CA TYR A 16 17.66 -32.53 38.85
C TYR A 16 16.44 -33.31 38.36
N PHE A 17 15.33 -33.25 39.09
CA PHE A 17 14.06 -33.81 38.68
C PHE A 17 13.44 -32.89 37.63
N ASN A 18 13.51 -33.31 36.37
CA ASN A 18 12.71 -32.74 35.30
C ASN A 18 11.55 -33.70 35.00
N PRO A 19 10.29 -33.33 35.30
CA PRO A 19 9.13 -34.18 35.05
C PRO A 19 8.76 -34.27 33.56
N PHE A 20 9.43 -33.51 32.69
CA PHE A 20 9.14 -33.44 31.26
C PHE A 20 10.11 -34.30 30.46
N SER A 21 9.58 -35.06 29.50
CA SER A 21 10.38 -35.96 28.68
C SER A 21 11.25 -35.24 27.64
N ASN A 22 10.79 -34.09 27.15
CA ASN A 22 11.48 -33.24 26.17
C ASN A 22 10.88 -31.83 26.20
N LEU A 23 11.42 -30.92 25.37
CA LEU A 23 10.95 -29.55 25.25
C LEU A 23 9.45 -29.47 24.93
N LEU A 24 8.96 -30.24 23.95
CA LEU A 24 7.55 -30.20 23.53
C LEU A 24 6.59 -30.53 24.67
N ASP A 25 6.87 -31.55 25.50
CA ASP A 25 6.04 -31.89 26.66
C ASP A 25 5.96 -30.70 27.65
N MET A 26 7.09 -30.04 27.91
CA MET A 26 7.11 -28.87 28.79
C MET A 26 6.34 -27.67 28.22
N ILE A 27 6.58 -27.33 26.95
CA ILE A 27 5.92 -26.17 26.32
C ILE A 27 4.42 -26.40 26.22
N GLN A 28 3.99 -27.61 25.85
CA GLN A 28 2.57 -27.96 25.82
C GLN A 28 1.96 -27.86 27.22
N TYR A 29 2.62 -28.41 28.25
CA TYR A 29 2.09 -28.39 29.62
C TYR A 29 1.90 -26.96 30.14
N TYR A 30 2.90 -26.09 29.96
CA TYR A 30 2.82 -24.69 30.39
C TYR A 30 1.82 -23.88 29.56
N TYR A 31 1.74 -24.13 28.25
CA TYR A 31 0.71 -23.52 27.41
C TYR A 31 -0.70 -23.92 27.85
N ASP A 32 -0.94 -25.21 28.08
CA ASP A 32 -2.25 -25.69 28.51
C ASP A 32 -2.63 -25.14 29.88
N MET A 33 -1.67 -24.98 30.79
CA MET A 33 -1.87 -24.31 32.08
C MET A 33 -2.28 -22.85 31.89
N ALA A 34 -1.60 -22.11 31.00
CA ALA A 34 -1.98 -20.75 30.66
C ALA A 34 -3.39 -20.66 30.05
N GLN A 35 -3.81 -21.65 29.24
CA GLN A 35 -5.17 -21.71 28.69
C GLN A 35 -6.23 -22.03 29.75
N ARG A 36 -5.96 -23.00 30.64
CA ARG A 36 -6.86 -23.33 31.74
C ARG A 36 -7.01 -22.19 32.73
N ASN A 37 -5.92 -21.45 32.95
CA ASN A 37 -5.85 -20.32 33.85
C ASN A 37 -6.38 -20.63 35.26
N ASN A 38 -6.08 -21.83 35.77
CA ASN A 38 -6.52 -22.28 37.08
C ASN A 38 -5.64 -21.65 38.17
N ILE A 39 -6.24 -20.88 39.08
CA ILE A 39 -5.52 -20.14 40.14
C ILE A 39 -4.76 -21.08 41.09
N GLU A 40 -5.32 -22.23 41.43
CA GLU A 40 -4.71 -23.24 42.30
C GLU A 40 -3.47 -23.86 41.66
N GLU A 41 -3.57 -24.13 40.35
CA GLU A 41 -2.48 -24.65 39.53
C GLU A 41 -1.36 -23.62 39.36
N LEU A 42 -1.72 -22.34 39.12
CA LEU A 42 -0.76 -21.23 39.02
C LEU A 42 -0.06 -20.94 40.37
N ASP A 43 -0.77 -21.07 41.48
CA ASP A 43 -0.20 -20.93 42.82
C ASP A 43 0.85 -22.01 43.11
N CYS A 44 0.53 -23.27 42.78
CA CYS A 44 1.49 -24.37 42.84
C CYS A 44 2.67 -24.19 41.88
N PHE A 45 2.45 -23.61 40.70
CA PHE A 45 3.50 -23.39 39.71
C PHE A 45 4.54 -22.36 40.19
N ILE A 46 4.10 -21.29 40.85
CA ILE A 46 5.02 -20.27 41.38
C ILE A 46 5.77 -20.80 42.59
N ASP A 47 5.05 -21.42 43.54
CA ASP A 47 5.61 -21.83 44.82
C ASP A 47 4.78 -22.94 45.46
N VAL A 48 5.11 -24.19 45.10
CA VAL A 48 4.42 -25.38 45.60
C VAL A 48 4.61 -25.59 47.10
N GLU A 49 5.75 -25.21 47.66
CA GLU A 49 6.09 -25.48 49.07
C GLU A 49 5.09 -24.82 50.03
N TYR A 50 4.71 -23.58 49.71
CA TYR A 50 3.77 -22.78 50.49
C TYR A 50 2.36 -22.74 49.91
N SER A 51 2.06 -23.52 48.87
CA SER A 51 0.72 -23.60 48.29
C SER A 51 -0.20 -24.48 49.14
N ALA A 52 -1.45 -24.05 49.32
CA ALA A 52 -2.50 -24.87 49.93
C ALA A 52 -2.88 -26.09 49.07
N TYR A 53 -2.51 -26.08 47.78
CA TYR A 53 -2.89 -27.09 46.79
C TYR A 53 -1.73 -28.00 46.40
N ARG A 54 -0.64 -27.99 47.17
CA ARG A 54 0.64 -28.64 46.83
C ARG A 54 0.51 -30.09 46.37
N ASP A 55 -0.42 -30.86 46.95
CA ASP A 55 -0.61 -32.29 46.63
C ASP A 55 -1.47 -32.53 45.36
N SER A 56 -2.06 -31.48 44.78
CA SER A 56 -3.03 -31.57 43.68
C SER A 56 -2.38 -31.64 42.30
N PHE A 57 -1.11 -31.23 42.18
CA PHE A 57 -0.42 -31.10 40.89
C PHE A 57 0.96 -31.82 40.91
N PRO A 58 1.00 -33.13 40.65
CA PRO A 58 2.22 -33.94 40.78
C PRO A 58 3.42 -33.47 39.93
N LYS A 59 3.16 -32.88 38.74
CA LYS A 59 4.23 -32.33 37.88
C LYS A 59 4.87 -31.05 38.43
N LEU A 60 4.32 -30.44 39.48
CA LEU A 60 4.78 -29.18 40.08
C LEU A 60 5.45 -29.38 41.45
N GLN A 61 5.61 -30.61 41.93
CA GLN A 61 6.15 -30.91 43.28
C GLN A 61 7.56 -30.38 43.55
N ASN A 62 8.33 -30.03 42.51
CA ASN A 62 9.71 -29.54 42.62
C ASN A 62 9.90 -28.23 41.83
N THR A 63 9.17 -27.17 42.17
CA THR A 63 9.23 -25.88 41.44
C THR A 63 10.61 -25.24 41.40
N GLU A 64 11.41 -25.35 42.47
CA GLU A 64 12.79 -24.85 42.48
C GLU A 64 13.68 -25.59 41.47
N GLU A 65 13.52 -26.91 41.34
CA GLU A 65 14.27 -27.70 40.37
C GLU A 65 13.85 -27.41 38.93
N LEU A 66 12.56 -27.11 38.71
CA LEU A 66 12.06 -26.59 37.43
C LEU A 66 12.74 -25.26 37.08
N GLN A 67 12.81 -24.31 38.03
CA GLN A 67 13.51 -23.04 37.83
C GLN A 67 14.99 -23.25 37.46
N ASN A 68 15.68 -24.10 38.21
CA ASN A 68 17.08 -24.44 37.95
C ASN A 68 17.27 -25.08 36.57
N THR A 69 16.30 -25.89 36.12
CA THR A 69 16.28 -26.46 34.77
C THR A 69 16.18 -25.36 33.71
N ILE A 70 15.29 -24.38 33.88
CA ILE A 70 15.17 -23.24 32.94
C ILE A 70 16.47 -22.43 32.88
N ILE A 71 17.08 -22.13 34.03
CA ILE A 71 18.37 -21.40 34.10
C ILE A 71 19.46 -22.18 33.38
N LYS A 72 19.56 -23.49 33.67
CA LYS A 72 20.55 -24.38 33.04
C LYS A 72 20.37 -24.42 31.52
N LYS A 73 19.15 -24.66 31.03
CA LYS A 73 18.85 -24.69 29.58
C LYS A 73 19.15 -23.36 28.92
N THR A 74 18.82 -22.24 29.57
CA THR A 74 19.17 -20.90 29.07
C THR A 74 20.68 -20.74 28.91
N ARG A 75 21.47 -21.19 29.89
CA ARG A 75 22.95 -21.14 29.81
C ARG A 75 23.50 -22.07 28.72
N GLU A 76 22.96 -23.29 28.59
CA GLU A 76 23.33 -24.23 27.51
C GLU A 76 23.16 -23.61 26.13
N TRP A 77 22.03 -22.93 25.91
CA TRP A 77 21.77 -22.18 24.67
C TRP A 77 22.76 -21.04 24.44
N MET A 78 23.16 -20.31 25.49
CA MET A 78 24.14 -19.22 25.38
C MET A 78 25.56 -19.71 25.03
N ILE A 79 25.94 -20.92 25.44
CA ILE A 79 27.27 -21.50 25.20
C ILE A 79 27.33 -22.45 23.99
N GLY A 80 26.21 -22.68 23.30
CA GLY A 80 26.15 -23.49 22.06
C GLY A 80 26.17 -25.01 22.28
N HIS A 81 25.75 -25.50 23.44
CA HIS A 81 25.71 -26.93 23.75
C HIS A 81 24.31 -27.40 24.22
N PRO A 82 23.26 -27.30 23.38
CA PRO A 82 21.97 -27.86 23.74
C PRO A 82 22.04 -29.39 23.78
N ASP A 83 21.41 -29.97 24.80
CA ASP A 83 21.23 -31.42 24.93
C ASP A 83 20.37 -31.98 23.78
N ASN A 84 20.93 -32.91 23.01
CA ASN A 84 20.25 -33.49 21.84
C ASN A 84 18.97 -34.25 22.23
N ASP A 85 18.91 -34.85 23.42
CA ASP A 85 17.73 -35.59 23.88
C ASP A 85 16.57 -34.65 24.23
N TRP A 86 16.89 -33.44 24.69
CA TRP A 86 15.90 -32.41 24.99
C TRP A 86 15.15 -31.90 23.75
N LEU A 87 15.84 -31.96 22.59
CA LEU A 87 15.31 -31.57 21.28
C LEU A 87 14.69 -32.75 20.51
N ASN A 88 14.59 -33.93 21.11
CA ASN A 88 14.00 -35.11 20.50
C ASN A 88 12.47 -35.14 20.67
N PHE A 89 11.75 -34.50 19.74
CA PHE A 89 10.29 -34.43 19.72
C PHE A 89 9.73 -34.22 18.30
N ASP A 90 8.40 -34.30 18.16
CA ASP A 90 7.70 -34.00 16.90
C ASP A 90 7.74 -32.49 16.60
N GLU A 91 8.61 -32.09 15.68
CA GLU A 91 8.75 -30.70 15.26
C GLU A 91 7.48 -30.12 14.62
N THR A 92 6.72 -30.93 13.88
CA THR A 92 5.48 -30.44 13.23
C THR A 92 4.47 -30.03 14.29
N ARG A 93 4.37 -30.83 15.36
CA ARG A 93 3.51 -30.52 16.49
C ARG A 93 3.99 -29.30 17.27
N MET A 94 5.30 -29.13 17.45
CA MET A 94 5.87 -27.91 18.06
C MET A 94 5.55 -26.67 17.22
N ASP A 95 5.78 -26.71 15.90
CA ASP A 95 5.53 -25.58 15.02
C ASP A 95 4.03 -25.18 15.03
N GLN A 96 3.11 -26.15 15.05
CA GLN A 96 1.67 -25.91 15.23
C GLN A 96 1.34 -25.27 16.59
N LEU A 97 2.00 -25.71 17.67
CA LEU A 97 1.80 -25.14 19.00
C LEU A 97 2.25 -23.67 19.03
N LEU A 98 3.37 -23.36 18.39
CA LEU A 98 3.92 -22.00 18.30
C LEU A 98 3.05 -21.06 17.47
N ASP A 99 2.08 -21.56 16.70
CA ASP A 99 1.17 -20.70 15.94
C ASP A 99 0.17 -19.93 16.81
N ASN A 100 -0.03 -20.37 18.04
CA ASN A 100 -0.91 -19.72 19.00
C ASN A 100 -0.45 -18.30 19.38
N ALA A 101 -1.42 -17.43 19.72
CA ALA A 101 -1.16 -16.04 20.10
C ALA A 101 -0.23 -15.92 21.31
N PHE A 102 -0.25 -16.91 22.21
CA PHE A 102 0.65 -17.00 23.37
C PHE A 102 2.13 -16.92 22.97
N PHE A 103 2.51 -17.40 21.77
CA PHE A 103 3.90 -17.44 21.28
C PHE A 103 4.21 -16.38 20.22
N GLN A 104 3.32 -15.39 20.02
CA GLN A 104 3.52 -14.36 18.99
C GLN A 104 4.83 -13.57 19.20
N GLU A 105 5.10 -13.12 20.42
CA GLU A 105 6.34 -12.40 20.74
C GLU A 105 7.57 -13.28 20.50
N TYR A 106 7.53 -14.54 20.94
CA TYR A 106 8.60 -15.49 20.69
C TYR A 106 8.90 -15.66 19.20
N ARG A 107 7.88 -15.90 18.36
CA ARG A 107 8.05 -16.09 16.92
C ARG A 107 8.70 -14.90 16.22
N LEU A 108 8.42 -13.67 16.68
CA LEU A 108 9.05 -12.47 16.15
C LEU A 108 10.56 -12.42 16.45
N GLN A 109 10.97 -12.93 17.61
CA GLN A 109 12.38 -12.97 18.01
C GLN A 109 13.12 -14.21 17.49
N ALA A 110 12.44 -15.35 17.35
CA ALA A 110 13.02 -16.63 16.98
C ALA A 110 13.84 -16.59 15.68
N ARG A 111 13.46 -15.72 14.73
CA ARG A 111 14.19 -15.50 13.47
C ARG A 111 15.61 -14.94 13.65
N LYS A 112 15.91 -14.37 14.81
CA LYS A 112 17.23 -13.80 15.15
C LYS A 112 18.14 -14.82 15.84
N PHE A 113 17.59 -15.95 16.28
CA PHE A 113 18.38 -16.97 16.97
C PHE A 113 19.02 -17.93 15.98
N TYR A 114 20.23 -18.37 16.31
CA TYR A 114 21.01 -19.27 15.45
C TYR A 114 20.41 -20.69 15.41
N HIS A 115 19.78 -21.15 16.49
CA HIS A 115 19.19 -22.47 16.59
C HIS A 115 17.66 -22.41 16.62
N LYS A 116 17.02 -23.39 15.95
CA LYS A 116 15.57 -23.60 16.03
C LYS A 116 15.16 -23.89 17.49
N TYR A 117 14.08 -23.27 17.94
CA TYR A 117 13.54 -23.38 19.30
C TYR A 117 14.42 -22.82 20.44
N ALA A 118 15.50 -22.10 20.13
CA ALA A 118 16.35 -21.51 21.16
C ALA A 118 15.55 -20.63 22.13
N PHE A 119 15.84 -20.77 23.42
CA PHE A 119 15.26 -19.99 24.53
C PHE A 119 13.73 -20.10 24.68
N LEU A 120 13.07 -21.05 24.02
CA LEU A 120 11.62 -21.22 24.08
C LEU A 120 11.15 -21.57 25.51
N GLU A 121 11.97 -22.31 26.26
CA GLU A 121 11.76 -22.65 27.67
C GLU A 121 11.66 -21.39 28.52
N LEU A 122 12.64 -20.49 28.35
CA LEU A 122 12.73 -19.25 29.11
C LEU A 122 11.53 -18.35 28.80
N TYR A 123 11.19 -18.20 27.52
CA TYR A 123 10.03 -17.43 27.10
C TYR A 123 8.75 -17.96 27.73
N THR A 124 8.49 -19.27 27.56
CA THR A 124 7.24 -19.89 27.99
C THR A 124 7.09 -19.86 29.49
N TYR A 125 8.16 -20.18 30.21
CA TYR A 125 8.19 -20.16 31.67
C TYR A 125 7.98 -18.74 32.22
N SER A 126 8.72 -17.75 31.72
CA SER A 126 8.57 -16.35 32.16
C SER A 126 7.19 -15.78 31.83
N LYS A 127 6.60 -16.15 30.68
CA LYS A 127 5.24 -15.74 30.30
C LYS A 127 4.16 -16.36 31.19
N LEU A 128 4.32 -17.62 31.58
CA LEU A 128 3.43 -18.27 32.54
C LEU A 128 3.61 -17.69 33.96
N GLN A 129 4.85 -17.35 34.35
CA GLN A 129 5.12 -16.66 35.61
C GLN A 129 4.44 -15.29 35.66
N SER A 130 4.51 -14.50 34.58
CA SER A 130 3.84 -13.19 34.55
C SER A 130 2.32 -13.35 34.69
N LEU A 131 1.74 -14.37 34.05
CA LEU A 131 0.32 -14.71 34.19
C LEU A 131 -0.05 -15.07 35.64
N ALA A 132 0.78 -15.85 36.33
CA ALA A 132 0.54 -16.21 37.73
C ALA A 132 0.71 -15.01 38.67
N VAL A 133 1.79 -14.23 38.52
CA VAL A 133 2.09 -13.06 39.36
C VAL A 133 1.01 -11.96 39.24
N THR A 134 0.36 -11.86 38.08
CA THR A 134 -0.70 -10.86 37.87
C THR A 134 -2.05 -11.26 38.48
N GLN A 135 -2.24 -12.56 38.76
CA GLN A 135 -3.49 -13.11 39.31
C GLN A 135 -3.42 -13.44 40.80
N LEU A 136 -2.24 -13.79 41.31
CA LEU A 136 -2.04 -14.14 42.71
C LEU A 136 -1.78 -12.90 43.57
N PRO A 137 -2.04 -12.98 44.89
CA PRO A 137 -1.64 -11.94 45.83
C PRO A 137 -0.12 -11.72 45.81
N GLN A 138 0.33 -10.47 46.02
CA GLN A 138 1.76 -10.10 45.93
C GLN A 138 2.68 -10.98 46.79
N ILE A 139 2.23 -11.40 47.98
CA ILE A 139 2.99 -12.28 48.87
C ILE A 139 3.35 -13.63 48.23
N ARG A 140 2.54 -14.11 47.28
CA ARG A 140 2.79 -15.36 46.54
C ARG A 140 3.78 -15.18 45.39
N SER A 141 4.15 -13.94 45.03
CA SER A 141 5.06 -13.66 43.92
C SER A 141 6.56 -13.74 44.28
N VAL A 142 6.90 -14.09 45.53
CA VAL A 142 8.29 -14.08 46.02
C VAL A 142 9.21 -15.00 45.22
N MET A 143 8.77 -16.22 44.89
CA MET A 143 9.58 -17.14 44.09
C MET A 143 9.73 -16.70 42.63
N ALA A 144 8.72 -16.01 42.08
CA ALA A 144 8.84 -15.38 40.77
C ALA A 144 9.84 -14.22 40.80
N TRP A 145 9.78 -13.40 41.86
CA TRP A 145 10.73 -12.31 42.09
C TRP A 145 12.16 -12.86 42.25
N TYR A 146 12.36 -13.94 43.01
CA TYR A 146 13.66 -14.56 43.18
C TYR A 146 14.23 -15.04 41.84
N PHE A 147 13.41 -15.73 41.04
CA PHE A 147 13.82 -16.15 39.69
C PHE A 147 14.17 -14.97 38.77
N LEU A 148 13.37 -13.91 38.75
CA LEU A 148 13.55 -12.79 37.83
C LEU A 148 14.66 -11.82 38.26
N CYS A 149 14.65 -11.42 39.52
CA CYS A 149 15.49 -10.37 40.07
C CYS A 149 16.78 -10.92 40.70
N TYR A 150 16.71 -11.94 41.56
CA TYR A 150 17.88 -12.45 42.27
C TYR A 150 18.78 -13.32 41.38
N ASN A 151 18.18 -14.11 40.49
CA ASN A 151 18.92 -14.92 39.51
C ASN A 151 19.26 -14.16 38.21
N ASP A 152 19.08 -12.83 38.19
CA ASP A 152 19.37 -11.92 37.06
C ASP A 152 18.70 -12.28 35.71
N MET A 153 17.61 -13.07 35.74
CA MET A 153 16.96 -13.55 34.52
C MET A 153 16.31 -12.44 33.71
N ILE A 154 15.98 -11.30 34.34
CA ILE A 154 15.51 -10.09 33.64
C ILE A 154 16.48 -9.66 32.54
N LYS A 155 17.79 -9.73 32.77
CA LYS A 155 18.79 -9.37 31.75
C LYS A 155 18.68 -10.27 30.52
N SER A 156 18.55 -11.57 30.74
CA SER A 156 18.40 -12.55 29.66
C SER A 156 17.09 -12.34 28.89
N ILE A 157 15.97 -12.21 29.60
CA ILE A 157 14.64 -11.95 29.04
C ILE A 157 14.65 -10.71 28.14
N MET A 158 15.25 -9.61 28.63
CA MET A 158 15.39 -8.38 27.84
C MET A 158 16.30 -8.57 26.62
N SER A 159 17.43 -9.26 26.78
CA SER A 159 18.38 -9.48 25.68
C SER A 159 17.80 -10.29 24.51
N PHE A 160 16.84 -11.17 24.80
CA PHE A 160 16.14 -11.98 23.81
C PHE A 160 14.87 -11.31 23.27
N GLY A 161 14.51 -10.12 23.77
CA GLY A 161 13.34 -9.37 23.32
C GLY A 161 12.01 -9.95 23.79
N PHE A 162 12.00 -10.64 24.93
CA PHE A 162 10.81 -11.17 25.58
C PHE A 162 10.25 -10.12 26.55
N PHE A 163 9.62 -9.07 26.03
CA PHE A 163 9.24 -7.90 26.82
C PHE A 163 7.95 -8.12 27.60
N THR A 164 7.00 -8.87 27.03
CA THR A 164 5.65 -8.98 27.59
C THR A 164 5.63 -9.51 29.03
N PRO A 165 6.41 -10.54 29.42
CA PRO A 165 6.44 -11.01 30.82
C PRO A 165 6.72 -9.92 31.86
N LEU A 166 7.69 -9.04 31.58
CA LEU A 166 8.05 -7.95 32.51
C LEU A 166 7.02 -6.82 32.47
N ALA A 167 6.49 -6.53 31.28
CA ALA A 167 5.47 -5.50 31.10
C ALA A 167 4.17 -5.85 31.83
N ASP A 168 3.75 -7.12 31.82
CA ASP A 168 2.57 -7.62 32.53
C ASP A 168 2.71 -7.43 34.06
N ILE A 169 3.87 -7.82 34.62
CA ILE A 169 4.16 -7.68 36.06
C ILE A 169 4.21 -6.21 36.46
N TYR A 170 4.89 -5.38 35.67
CA TYR A 170 4.94 -3.94 35.91
C TYR A 170 3.56 -3.31 35.88
N GLN A 171 2.73 -3.65 34.89
CA GLN A 171 1.39 -3.09 34.77
C GLN A 171 0.52 -3.38 36.01
N LYS A 172 0.72 -4.54 36.66
CA LYS A 172 0.00 -4.91 37.87
C LYS A 172 0.53 -4.23 39.13
N TRP A 173 1.85 -4.26 39.34
CA TRP A 173 2.46 -3.94 40.63
C TRP A 173 3.34 -2.67 40.63
N GLY A 174 3.63 -2.13 39.45
CA GLY A 174 4.54 -1.01 39.27
C GLY A 174 6.01 -1.38 39.47
N TRP A 175 6.88 -0.38 39.35
CA TRP A 175 8.33 -0.57 39.44
C TRP A 175 8.83 -1.02 40.81
N ARG A 176 8.09 -0.72 41.89
CA ARG A 176 8.46 -1.11 43.27
C ARG A 176 8.51 -2.61 43.51
N TRP A 177 7.78 -3.39 42.70
CA TRP A 177 7.88 -4.84 42.75
C TRP A 177 9.31 -5.30 42.41
N PHE A 178 9.99 -4.60 41.49
CA PHE A 178 11.35 -4.94 41.06
C PHE A 178 12.43 -4.42 42.02
N THR A 179 12.15 -3.36 42.78
CA THR A 179 13.09 -2.76 43.75
C THR A 179 12.98 -3.33 45.17
N TYR A 180 12.00 -4.20 45.42
CA TYR A 180 11.77 -4.82 46.72
C TYR A 180 12.96 -5.67 47.17
N THR A 181 13.45 -5.49 48.40
CA THR A 181 14.49 -6.36 49.01
C THR A 181 13.87 -7.26 50.08
N ILE A 182 14.23 -8.54 50.08
CA ILE A 182 13.77 -9.52 51.10
C ILE A 182 14.57 -9.37 52.41
N LYS A 183 15.76 -8.76 52.36
CA LYS A 183 16.60 -8.47 53.55
C LYS A 183 16.62 -6.97 53.82
N GLU A 184 16.17 -6.57 55.00
CA GLU A 184 15.99 -5.15 55.39
C GLU A 184 17.31 -4.37 55.50
N ASP A 185 18.45 -5.05 55.68
CA ASP A 185 19.72 -4.41 56.02
C ASP A 185 20.68 -4.18 54.85
N HIS A 186 20.30 -4.52 53.61
CA HIS A 186 21.20 -4.38 52.44
C HIS A 186 20.51 -3.71 51.24
N LEU A 187 21.06 -2.59 50.79
CA LEU A 187 20.68 -1.95 49.53
C LEU A 187 21.30 -2.72 48.36
N ASP A 188 20.46 -3.40 47.58
CA ASP A 188 20.88 -4.03 46.34
C ASP A 188 20.61 -3.10 45.14
N ALA A 189 21.67 -2.43 44.67
CA ALA A 189 21.60 -1.47 43.58
C ALA A 189 21.14 -2.07 42.24
N VAL A 190 21.33 -3.38 42.02
CA VAL A 190 20.96 -4.01 40.75
C VAL A 190 19.44 -4.03 40.56
N LEU A 191 18.67 -4.05 41.64
CA LEU A 191 17.21 -4.09 41.60
C LEU A 191 16.61 -2.83 40.95
N TYR A 192 17.27 -1.68 41.10
CA TYR A 192 16.87 -0.45 40.42
C TYR A 192 17.12 -0.53 38.90
N ILE A 193 18.08 -1.33 38.45
CA ILE A 193 18.31 -1.62 37.02
C ILE A 193 17.21 -2.54 36.48
N TRP A 194 16.77 -3.52 37.28
CA TRP A 194 15.62 -4.37 36.95
C TRP A 194 14.33 -3.58 36.75
N ALA A 195 14.07 -2.61 37.62
CA ALA A 195 12.95 -1.68 37.48
C ALA A 195 13.02 -0.88 36.16
N VAL A 196 14.20 -0.40 35.77
CA VAL A 196 14.40 0.30 34.49
C VAL A 196 14.12 -0.63 33.31
N TYR A 197 14.58 -1.89 33.36
CA TYR A 197 14.29 -2.85 32.29
C TYR A 197 12.80 -3.19 32.18
N ALA A 198 12.07 -3.23 33.29
CA ALA A 198 10.61 -3.36 33.25
C ALA A 198 9.94 -2.14 32.59
N ILE A 199 10.43 -0.92 32.84
CA ILE A 199 9.98 0.30 32.13
C ILE A 199 10.25 0.19 30.62
N ARG A 200 11.45 -0.27 30.22
CA ARG A 200 11.78 -0.48 28.81
C ARG A 200 10.87 -1.52 28.16
N ALA A 201 10.57 -2.61 28.86
CA ALA A 201 9.64 -3.61 28.39
C ALA A 201 8.25 -3.00 28.14
N CYS A 202 7.74 -2.18 29.06
CA CYS A 202 6.48 -1.45 28.88
C CYS A 202 6.53 -0.47 27.70
N LYS A 203 7.67 0.21 27.49
CA LYS A 203 7.89 1.10 26.34
C LYS A 203 7.79 0.33 25.02
N HIS A 204 8.33 -0.90 24.96
CA HIS A 204 8.27 -1.75 23.77
C HIS A 204 6.88 -2.34 23.51
N VAL A 205 6.15 -2.74 24.57
CA VAL A 205 4.82 -3.34 24.45
C VAL A 205 3.72 -2.28 24.24
N HIS A 206 4.01 -1.02 24.57
CA HIS A 206 3.08 0.11 24.49
C HIS A 206 1.80 -0.07 25.33
N ASN A 207 1.88 -0.80 26.45
CA ASN A 207 0.76 -1.04 27.35
C ASN A 207 0.56 0.06 28.42
N ILE A 208 1.53 0.96 28.60
CA ILE A 208 1.50 2.03 29.60
C ILE A 208 1.81 3.38 28.95
N PRO A 209 1.10 4.47 29.30
CA PRO A 209 1.37 5.80 28.77
C PRO A 209 2.83 6.23 28.99
N LYS A 210 3.44 6.75 27.93
CA LYS A 210 4.84 7.21 27.90
C LYS A 210 5.19 8.19 29.02
N ASN A 211 4.31 9.14 29.30
CA ASN A 211 4.52 10.13 30.37
C ASN A 211 4.55 9.48 31.77
N THR A 212 3.76 8.42 31.98
CA THR A 212 3.78 7.64 33.22
C THR A 212 5.12 6.93 33.37
N LEU A 213 5.57 6.24 32.32
CA LEU A 213 6.88 5.56 32.31
C LEU A 213 8.05 6.52 32.55
N LYS A 214 8.02 7.71 31.94
CA LYS A 214 9.05 8.75 32.15
C LYS A 214 9.04 9.28 33.58
N LYS A 215 7.86 9.48 34.16
CA LYS A 215 7.71 9.87 35.57
C LYS A 215 8.26 8.79 36.51
N ASP A 216 7.87 7.54 36.29
CA ASP A 216 8.34 6.41 37.09
C ASP A 216 9.87 6.26 37.02
N LEU A 217 10.48 6.47 35.85
CA LEU A 217 11.94 6.46 35.69
C LEU A 217 12.64 7.57 36.49
N MET A 218 12.03 8.77 36.57
CA MET A 218 12.51 9.86 37.43
C MET A 218 12.36 9.51 38.91
N ASP A 219 11.22 8.93 39.30
CA ASP A 219 10.95 8.51 40.68
C ASP A 219 11.95 7.44 41.14
N ILE A 220 12.28 6.45 40.28
CA ILE A 220 13.31 5.44 40.52
C ILE A 220 14.68 6.10 40.75
N TYR A 221 15.09 7.04 39.88
CA TYR A 221 16.36 7.75 40.04
C TYR A 221 16.43 8.54 41.34
N SER A 222 15.36 9.27 41.67
CA SER A 222 15.27 10.06 42.90
C SER A 222 15.30 9.18 44.15
N GLU A 223 14.52 8.09 44.19
CA GLU A 223 14.51 7.15 45.32
C GLU A 223 15.88 6.49 45.52
N PHE A 224 16.49 6.02 44.42
CA PHE A 224 17.81 5.41 44.47
C PHE A 224 18.89 6.37 44.98
N LEU A 225 18.88 7.62 44.53
CA LEU A 225 19.83 8.65 44.98
C LEU A 225 19.68 8.95 46.49
N ILE A 226 18.44 9.01 46.99
CA ILE A 226 18.16 9.20 48.42
C ILE A 226 18.71 8.02 49.23
N LEU A 227 18.48 6.79 48.78
CA LEU A 227 18.99 5.59 49.46
C LEU A 227 20.51 5.54 49.50
N LEU A 228 21.17 5.79 48.36
CA LEU A 228 22.63 5.83 48.27
C LEU A 228 23.26 6.89 49.18
N THR A 229 22.60 8.03 49.33
CA THR A 229 23.05 9.11 50.21
C THR A 229 22.87 8.72 51.68
N ARG A 230 21.75 8.07 52.03
CA ARG A 230 21.50 7.57 53.40
C ARG A 230 22.47 6.47 53.82
N SER A 231 22.92 5.63 52.89
CA SER A 231 23.85 4.53 53.14
C SER A 231 25.32 4.88 52.93
N ASP A 232 25.64 6.15 52.63
CA ASP A 232 27.00 6.63 52.31
C ASP A 232 27.73 5.77 51.26
N SER A 233 26.99 5.31 50.24
CA SER A 233 27.47 4.34 49.23
C SER A 233 27.43 4.89 47.80
N LEU A 234 27.34 6.22 47.66
CA LEU A 234 27.19 6.91 46.37
C LEU A 234 28.38 6.64 45.42
N GLN A 235 29.62 6.71 45.91
CA GLN A 235 30.81 6.42 45.11
C GLN A 235 30.86 4.97 44.63
N GLN A 236 30.43 4.02 45.46
CA GLN A 236 30.43 2.59 45.12
C GLN A 236 29.41 2.23 44.03
N ASN A 237 28.38 3.08 43.85
CA ASN A 237 27.24 2.82 42.97
C ASN A 237 27.10 3.84 41.82
N GLU A 238 28.13 4.63 41.55
CA GLU A 238 28.13 5.67 40.52
C GLU A 238 27.76 5.12 39.12
N GLN A 239 28.17 3.88 38.82
CA GLN A 239 27.83 3.20 37.56
C GLN A 239 26.32 3.05 37.36
N TYR A 240 25.57 2.74 38.43
CA TYR A 240 24.13 2.53 38.38
C TYR A 240 23.39 3.87 38.24
N LEU A 241 23.85 4.90 38.96
CA LEU A 241 23.33 6.27 38.81
C LEU A 241 23.56 6.80 37.39
N SER A 242 24.75 6.57 36.84
CA SER A 242 25.10 6.98 35.48
C SER A 242 24.23 6.27 34.44
N PHE A 243 23.96 4.97 34.64
CA PHE A 243 23.03 4.21 33.81
C PHE A 243 21.61 4.81 33.84
N LEU A 244 21.03 5.02 35.02
CA LEU A 244 19.70 5.61 35.17
C LEU A 244 19.60 6.99 34.52
N LYS A 245 20.63 7.83 34.71
CA LYS A 245 20.68 9.18 34.13
C LYS A 245 20.71 9.15 32.60
N LYS A 246 21.47 8.22 32.02
CA LYS A 246 21.49 8.00 30.57
C LYS A 246 20.12 7.56 30.05
N GLU A 247 19.45 6.66 30.76
CA GLU A 247 18.12 6.17 30.36
C GLU A 247 17.06 7.25 30.38
N ILE A 248 17.13 8.19 31.33
CA ILE A 248 16.26 9.37 31.37
C ILE A 248 16.54 10.28 30.17
N GLN A 249 17.80 10.52 29.84
CA GLN A 249 18.21 11.41 28.75
C GLN A 249 17.81 10.85 27.37
N CYS A 250 18.04 9.56 27.15
CA CYS A 250 17.81 8.89 25.87
C CYS A 250 16.40 8.31 25.72
N PHE A 251 15.48 8.59 26.65
CA PHE A 251 14.15 7.97 26.68
C PHE A 251 13.35 8.19 25.38
N ASP A 252 13.57 9.32 24.71
CA ASP A 252 12.85 9.77 23.51
C ASP A 252 13.60 9.51 22.19
N ASP A 253 14.83 8.99 22.22
CA ASP A 253 15.74 8.93 21.06
C ASP A 253 15.21 8.07 19.90
N ASP A 254 14.66 6.88 20.19
CA ASP A 254 14.13 5.97 19.15
C ASP A 254 13.03 6.63 18.30
N GLU A 255 12.18 7.43 18.94
CA GLU A 255 11.07 8.12 18.27
C GLU A 255 11.60 9.31 17.45
N ILE A 256 12.55 10.06 18.01
CA ILE A 256 13.22 11.16 17.31
C ILE A 256 13.92 10.64 16.05
N ASP A 257 14.62 9.52 16.12
CA ASP A 257 15.34 8.96 14.98
C ASP A 257 14.39 8.36 13.92
N SER A 258 13.29 7.73 14.35
CA SER A 258 12.20 7.32 13.45
C SER A 258 11.62 8.53 12.68
N LEU A 259 11.34 9.62 13.38
CA LEU A 259 10.82 10.86 12.78
C LEU A 259 11.82 11.48 11.79
N LYS A 260 13.11 11.54 12.14
CA LYS A 260 14.16 12.02 11.21
C LYS A 260 14.20 11.20 9.92
N ASN A 261 14.13 9.87 10.02
CA ASN A 261 14.12 8.98 8.86
C ASN A 261 12.90 9.21 7.96
N GLN A 262 11.72 9.43 8.56
CA GLN A 262 10.50 9.76 7.80
C GLN A 262 10.61 11.12 7.10
N ILE A 263 11.19 12.13 7.75
CA ILE A 263 11.43 13.45 7.16
C ILE A 263 12.34 13.32 5.94
N GLN A 264 13.48 12.64 6.08
CA GLN A 264 14.44 12.46 4.96
C GLN A 264 13.81 11.73 3.77
N LYS A 265 13.00 10.69 4.02
CA LYS A 265 12.28 9.97 2.97
C LYS A 265 11.30 10.90 2.25
N THR A 266 10.57 11.73 2.99
CA THR A 266 9.59 12.67 2.45
C THR A 266 10.27 13.78 1.65
N GLU A 267 11.40 14.31 2.13
CA GLU A 267 12.21 15.30 1.41
C GLU A 267 12.70 14.77 0.07
N HIS A 268 13.20 13.51 0.05
CA HIS A 268 13.62 12.87 -1.19
C HIS A 268 12.47 12.71 -2.20
N GLN A 269 11.28 12.30 -1.73
CA GLN A 269 10.08 12.19 -2.57
C GLN A 269 9.66 13.56 -3.14
N ASN A 270 9.64 14.60 -2.30
CA ASN A 270 9.32 15.96 -2.73
C ASN A 270 10.31 16.50 -3.76
N PHE A 271 11.60 16.22 -3.58
CA PHE A 271 12.62 16.61 -4.55
C PHE A 271 12.37 15.96 -5.93
N LYS A 272 12.05 14.66 -5.96
CA LYS A 272 11.71 13.95 -7.20
C LYS A 272 10.47 14.54 -7.87
N LEU A 273 9.40 14.77 -7.11
CA LEU A 273 8.17 15.38 -7.62
C LEU A 273 8.39 16.78 -8.20
N MET A 274 9.26 17.59 -7.59
CA MET A 274 9.64 18.90 -8.13
C MET A 274 10.39 18.79 -9.47
N GLN A 275 11.29 17.81 -9.61
CA GLN A 275 11.98 17.56 -10.87
C GLN A 275 11.01 17.10 -11.97
N ASP A 276 10.09 16.19 -11.63
CA ASP A 276 9.07 15.70 -12.56
C ASP A 276 8.16 16.84 -13.02
N LYS A 277 7.68 17.69 -12.09
CA LYS A 277 6.90 18.90 -12.41
C LYS A 277 7.63 19.81 -13.39
N LYS A 278 8.91 20.13 -13.11
CA LYS A 278 9.72 21.00 -13.98
C LYS A 278 9.89 20.41 -15.37
N THR A 279 10.01 19.09 -15.48
CA THR A 279 10.12 18.37 -16.75
C THR A 279 8.82 18.43 -17.55
N ILE A 280 7.68 18.21 -16.88
CA ILE A 280 6.35 18.31 -17.49
C ILE A 280 6.08 19.73 -17.99
N GLU A 281 6.40 20.76 -17.20
CA GLU A 281 6.23 22.16 -17.59
C GLU A 281 7.05 22.51 -18.84
N ARG A 282 8.32 22.07 -18.90
CA ARG A 282 9.17 22.24 -20.08
C ARG A 282 8.60 21.52 -21.31
N SER A 283 8.17 20.28 -21.17
CA SER A 283 7.53 19.51 -22.24
C SER A 283 6.28 20.22 -22.77
N CYS A 284 5.43 20.76 -21.88
CA CYS A 284 4.24 21.52 -22.27
C CYS A 284 4.58 22.81 -23.01
N ALA A 285 5.62 23.54 -22.57
CA ALA A 285 6.07 24.76 -23.22
C ALA A 285 6.57 24.47 -24.66
N VAL A 286 7.37 23.42 -24.84
CA VAL A 286 7.85 22.98 -26.16
C VAL A 286 6.68 22.56 -27.05
N LEU A 287 5.74 21.75 -26.53
CA LEU A 287 4.55 21.34 -27.27
C LEU A 287 3.74 22.56 -27.77
N LYS A 288 3.56 23.57 -26.92
CA LYS A 288 2.85 24.81 -27.28
C LYS A 288 3.56 25.57 -28.41
N GLN A 289 4.89 25.62 -28.39
CA GLN A 289 5.67 26.25 -29.46
C GLN A 289 5.55 25.49 -30.78
N GLU A 290 5.64 24.16 -30.75
CA GLU A 290 5.53 23.32 -31.95
C GLU A 290 4.12 23.36 -32.57
N ILE A 291 3.07 23.39 -31.75
CA ILE A 291 1.70 23.57 -32.24
C ILE A 291 1.55 24.93 -32.94
N LYS A 292 2.08 26.02 -32.36
CA LYS A 292 2.06 27.34 -33.00
C LYS A 292 2.77 27.37 -34.35
N LYS A 293 3.91 26.67 -34.48
CA LYS A 293 4.61 26.54 -35.77
C LYS A 293 3.71 25.89 -36.83
N LEU A 294 2.96 24.85 -36.47
CA LEU A 294 2.02 24.18 -37.37
C LEU A 294 0.81 25.06 -37.72
N GLN A 295 0.23 25.77 -36.74
CA GLN A 295 -0.90 26.66 -36.94
C GLN A 295 -0.55 27.77 -37.94
N ASN A 296 0.67 28.34 -37.84
CA ASN A 296 1.17 29.39 -38.71
C ASN A 296 1.66 28.92 -40.10
N ASP A 297 1.73 27.60 -40.35
CA ASP A 297 2.17 27.06 -41.64
C ASP A 297 1.11 27.32 -42.71
N GLN A 298 1.43 28.14 -43.72
CA GLN A 298 0.49 28.48 -44.80
C GLN A 298 0.43 27.43 -45.91
N TYR A 299 1.39 26.49 -45.94
CA TYR A 299 1.50 25.49 -47.01
C TYR A 299 0.73 24.19 -46.71
N ARG A 300 0.29 24.02 -45.46
CA ARG A 300 -0.48 22.85 -45.02
C ARG A 300 -1.97 23.12 -44.99
N THR A 301 -2.73 22.13 -45.41
CA THR A 301 -4.18 22.08 -45.21
C THR A 301 -4.55 21.93 -43.73
N ASP A 302 -5.78 22.31 -43.37
CA ASP A 302 -6.31 22.16 -42.01
C ASP A 302 -6.19 20.72 -41.48
N ASP A 303 -6.34 19.74 -42.38
CA ASP A 303 -6.26 18.31 -42.05
C ASP A 303 -4.81 17.88 -41.77
N GLU A 304 -3.84 18.41 -42.52
CA GLU A 304 -2.41 18.17 -42.30
C GLU A 304 -1.93 18.85 -41.01
N LYS A 305 -2.44 20.04 -40.70
CA LYS A 305 -2.21 20.71 -39.41
C LYS A 305 -2.80 19.89 -38.26
N ALA A 306 -4.05 19.48 -38.38
CA ALA A 306 -4.73 18.66 -37.38
C ALA A 306 -3.96 17.36 -37.09
N LYS A 307 -3.59 16.63 -38.14
CA LYS A 307 -2.78 15.41 -38.02
C LYS A 307 -1.42 15.70 -37.37
N GLY A 308 -0.74 16.76 -37.81
CA GLY A 308 0.54 17.17 -37.24
C GLY A 308 0.45 17.48 -35.74
N ILE A 309 -0.61 18.17 -35.30
CA ILE A 309 -0.85 18.48 -33.89
C ILE A 309 -1.00 17.19 -33.06
N ILE A 310 -1.78 16.22 -33.53
CA ILE A 310 -1.94 14.91 -32.86
C ILE A 310 -0.58 14.20 -32.72
N GLU A 311 0.24 14.21 -33.77
CA GLU A 311 1.58 13.60 -33.74
C GLU A 311 2.50 14.27 -32.70
N ARG A 312 2.47 15.62 -32.58
CA ARG A 312 3.26 16.34 -31.57
C ARG A 312 2.76 16.07 -30.16
N ILE A 313 1.44 15.95 -29.98
CA ILE A 313 0.84 15.58 -28.70
C ILE A 313 1.37 14.21 -28.25
N TYR A 314 1.38 13.22 -29.14
CA TYR A 314 1.92 11.90 -28.82
C TYR A 314 3.42 11.95 -28.50
N ALA A 315 4.20 12.73 -29.25
CA ALA A 315 5.64 12.86 -28.99
C ALA A 315 5.95 13.56 -27.64
N ALA A 316 5.04 14.41 -27.16
CA ALA A 316 5.22 15.17 -25.92
C ALA A 316 4.78 14.43 -24.66
N LEU A 317 4.05 13.31 -24.79
CA LEU A 317 3.48 12.56 -23.67
C LEU A 317 4.23 11.23 -23.49
N PRO A 318 4.69 10.90 -22.26
CA PRO A 318 5.18 9.56 -21.98
C PRO A 318 4.04 8.54 -22.13
N GLU A 319 4.35 7.34 -22.62
CA GLU A 319 3.40 6.22 -22.64
C GLU A 319 3.05 5.84 -21.20
N ASN A 320 1.88 6.27 -20.71
CA ASN A 320 1.33 5.79 -19.45
C ASN A 320 0.39 4.63 -19.76
N LYS A 321 0.88 3.40 -19.63
CA LYS A 321 0.11 2.17 -19.86
C LYS A 321 -0.81 1.79 -18.70
N ASP A 322 -0.72 2.49 -17.56
CA ASP A 322 -1.34 2.07 -16.30
C ASP A 322 -2.59 2.88 -15.89
N GLN A 323 -3.07 3.81 -16.73
CA GLN A 323 -4.35 4.48 -16.43
C GLN A 323 -5.52 3.62 -16.91
N ALA A 324 -6.03 2.77 -16.01
CA ALA A 324 -7.28 2.05 -16.23
C ALA A 324 -8.42 3.05 -16.52
N ILE A 325 -9.06 2.89 -17.67
CA ILE A 325 -10.21 3.71 -18.08
C ILE A 325 -11.41 3.25 -17.24
N ASN A 326 -11.62 3.90 -16.10
CA ASN A 326 -12.72 3.60 -15.17
C ASN A 326 -14.08 4.19 -15.60
N GLU A 327 -14.29 4.47 -16.89
CA GLU A 327 -15.55 5.03 -17.39
C GLU A 327 -16.51 3.90 -17.83
N VAL A 328 -17.52 3.65 -17.00
CA VAL A 328 -18.44 2.49 -17.03
C VAL A 328 -19.13 2.23 -18.38
N ASN A 329 -19.27 3.24 -19.25
CA ASN A 329 -19.93 3.10 -20.55
C ASN A 329 -18.98 2.83 -21.72
N ILE A 330 -17.73 3.31 -21.66
CA ILE A 330 -16.78 3.12 -22.76
C ILE A 330 -16.21 1.70 -22.77
N SER A 331 -16.08 1.08 -21.59
CA SER A 331 -15.64 -0.31 -21.43
C SER A 331 -16.50 -1.29 -22.24
N LYS A 332 -17.80 -1.02 -22.41
CA LYS A 332 -18.74 -1.87 -23.17
C LYS A 332 -18.44 -1.93 -24.68
N VAL A 333 -17.79 -0.91 -25.21
CA VAL A 333 -17.46 -0.80 -26.64
C VAL A 333 -15.97 -0.67 -26.91
N TRP A 334 -15.14 -0.68 -25.86
CA TRP A 334 -13.71 -0.41 -25.93
C TRP A 334 -13.00 -1.28 -26.98
N ASP A 335 -13.21 -2.59 -26.92
CA ASP A 335 -12.59 -3.56 -27.85
C ASP A 335 -13.09 -3.46 -29.30
N LYS A 336 -14.18 -2.72 -29.53
CA LYS A 336 -14.75 -2.48 -30.86
C LYS A 336 -14.23 -1.18 -31.49
N LEU A 337 -13.60 -0.31 -30.70
CA LEU A 337 -12.99 0.94 -31.17
C LEU A 337 -11.70 0.65 -31.94
N SER A 338 -11.36 1.53 -32.87
CA SER A 338 -10.05 1.43 -33.54
C SER A 338 -8.90 1.68 -32.55
N PRO A 339 -7.72 1.06 -32.77
CA PRO A 339 -6.56 1.29 -31.90
C PRO A 339 -6.16 2.77 -31.77
N LEU A 340 -6.37 3.55 -32.84
CA LEU A 340 -6.10 4.99 -32.84
C LEU A 340 -7.09 5.75 -31.95
N THR A 341 -8.36 5.36 -31.96
CA THR A 341 -9.39 5.94 -31.09
C THR A 341 -9.13 5.62 -29.63
N GLN A 342 -8.77 4.37 -29.30
CA GLN A 342 -8.38 3.96 -27.95
C GLN A 342 -7.22 4.83 -27.44
N LYS A 343 -6.14 4.92 -28.23
CA LYS A 343 -4.98 5.76 -27.93
C LYS A 343 -5.36 7.23 -27.75
N ASN A 344 -6.22 7.78 -28.61
CA ASN A 344 -6.68 9.17 -28.50
C ASN A 344 -7.42 9.45 -27.19
N ILE A 345 -8.30 8.54 -26.77
CA ILE A 345 -9.08 8.69 -25.53
C ILE A 345 -8.15 8.65 -24.31
N GLU A 346 -7.25 7.67 -24.23
CA GLU A 346 -6.25 7.57 -23.16
C GLU A 346 -5.39 8.82 -23.08
N THR A 347 -4.89 9.28 -24.24
CA THR A 347 -4.05 10.47 -24.36
C THR A 347 -4.80 11.73 -23.93
N ALA A 348 -6.08 11.86 -24.31
CA ALA A 348 -6.92 13.00 -23.94
C ALA A 348 -7.17 13.06 -22.43
N LEU A 349 -7.50 11.93 -21.81
CA LEU A 349 -7.70 11.83 -20.37
C LEU A 349 -6.43 12.21 -19.60
N ASN A 350 -5.27 11.69 -20.04
CA ASN A 350 -3.98 12.04 -19.45
C ASN A 350 -3.66 13.54 -19.62
N LEU A 351 -3.83 14.12 -20.80
CA LEU A 351 -3.61 15.55 -21.04
C LEU A 351 -4.46 16.43 -20.12
N TYR A 352 -5.72 16.05 -19.94
CA TYR A 352 -6.63 16.79 -19.10
C TYR A 352 -6.24 16.68 -17.62
N GLN A 353 -5.97 15.47 -17.12
CA GLN A 353 -5.62 15.23 -15.71
C GLN A 353 -4.23 15.76 -15.32
N SER A 354 -3.21 15.52 -16.15
CA SER A 354 -1.81 15.83 -15.80
C SER A 354 -1.36 17.22 -16.21
N ARG A 355 -1.99 17.82 -17.24
CA ARG A 355 -1.53 19.07 -17.87
C ARG A 355 -2.59 20.17 -17.97
N GLN A 356 -3.83 19.89 -17.56
CA GLN A 356 -4.96 20.84 -17.60
C GLN A 356 -5.19 21.48 -18.99
N ARG A 357 -4.90 20.73 -20.06
CA ARG A 357 -5.07 21.19 -21.46
C ARG A 357 -6.40 20.70 -22.05
N ALA A 358 -7.49 21.33 -21.62
CA ALA A 358 -8.85 21.00 -22.07
C ALA A 358 -9.03 21.17 -23.58
N ASP A 359 -8.39 22.18 -24.18
CA ASP A 359 -8.37 22.44 -25.62
C ASP A 359 -7.83 21.24 -26.44
N LEU A 360 -6.63 20.77 -26.11
CA LEU A 360 -5.98 19.66 -26.82
C LEU A 360 -6.64 18.31 -26.53
N ALA A 361 -7.10 18.10 -25.29
CA ALA A 361 -7.84 16.90 -24.92
C ALA A 361 -9.18 16.81 -25.67
N SER A 362 -9.92 17.92 -25.73
CA SER A 362 -11.15 18.05 -26.52
C SER A 362 -10.92 17.77 -28.00
N PHE A 363 -9.82 18.31 -28.54
CA PHE A 363 -9.43 18.11 -29.95
C PHE A 363 -9.17 16.63 -30.30
N LEU A 364 -8.46 15.89 -29.44
CA LEU A 364 -8.26 14.43 -29.61
C LEU A 364 -9.57 13.65 -29.55
N LEU A 365 -10.44 13.98 -28.59
CA LEU A 365 -11.74 13.33 -28.44
C LEU A 365 -12.62 13.56 -29.68
N ILE A 366 -12.64 14.79 -30.23
CA ILE A 366 -13.35 15.09 -31.48
C ILE A 366 -12.77 14.28 -32.67
N SER A 367 -11.45 14.10 -32.70
CA SER A 367 -10.76 13.33 -33.76
C SER A 367 -11.12 11.83 -33.75
N CYS A 368 -11.60 11.31 -32.63
CA CYS A 368 -12.14 9.95 -32.53
C CYS A 368 -13.38 9.76 -33.40
N ILE A 369 -14.26 10.77 -33.47
CA ILE A 369 -15.47 10.73 -34.31
C ILE A 369 -15.10 10.58 -35.77
N GLU A 370 -14.13 11.38 -36.25
CA GLU A 370 -13.66 11.31 -37.63
C GLU A 370 -13.06 9.95 -37.96
N THR A 371 -12.26 9.41 -37.03
CA THR A 371 -11.62 8.11 -37.16
C THR A 371 -12.64 6.98 -37.26
N GLU A 372 -13.65 6.98 -36.39
CA GLU A 372 -14.69 5.95 -36.41
C GLU A 372 -15.67 6.12 -37.58
N MET A 373 -16.04 7.34 -37.96
CA MET A 373 -16.87 7.57 -39.15
C MET A 373 -16.17 7.08 -40.42
N LYS A 374 -14.85 7.32 -40.52
CA LYS A 374 -14.01 6.77 -41.60
C LYS A 374 -14.02 5.25 -41.60
N GLY A 375 -13.74 4.62 -40.46
CA GLY A 375 -13.62 3.16 -40.35
C GLY A 375 -14.92 2.39 -40.54
N ASN A 376 -16.06 2.98 -40.14
CA ASN A 376 -17.35 2.29 -40.08
C ASN A 376 -18.28 2.59 -41.27
N PHE A 377 -18.12 3.73 -41.95
CA PHE A 377 -18.99 4.11 -43.08
C PHE A 377 -18.21 4.39 -44.37
N PHE A 378 -17.20 5.27 -44.33
CA PHE A 378 -16.59 5.79 -45.55
C PHE A 378 -15.59 4.83 -46.21
N ALA A 379 -14.71 4.18 -45.44
CA ALA A 379 -13.81 3.16 -45.98
C ALA A 379 -14.58 1.93 -46.50
N PRO A 380 -15.55 1.37 -45.76
CA PRO A 380 -16.41 0.31 -46.27
C PRO A 380 -17.13 0.66 -47.58
N PHE A 381 -17.61 1.91 -47.72
CA PHE A 381 -18.20 2.35 -48.98
C PHE A 381 -17.20 2.30 -50.13
N LYS A 382 -15.99 2.86 -49.95
CA LYS A 382 -14.98 2.88 -51.02
C LYS A 382 -14.46 1.50 -51.40
N GLU A 383 -14.53 0.55 -50.49
CA GLU A 383 -14.16 -0.85 -50.73
C GLU A 383 -15.28 -1.64 -51.42
N SER A 384 -16.53 -1.16 -51.34
CA SER A 384 -17.73 -1.84 -51.84
C SER A 384 -17.81 -1.94 -53.38
N SER A 385 -18.60 -2.90 -53.86
CA SER A 385 -18.96 -3.01 -55.28
C SER A 385 -19.71 -1.79 -55.80
N LEU A 386 -20.55 -1.15 -54.96
CA LEU A 386 -21.29 0.05 -55.34
C LEU A 386 -20.36 1.21 -55.70
N TYR A 387 -19.30 1.43 -54.93
CA TYR A 387 -18.31 2.44 -55.27
C TYR A 387 -17.56 2.13 -56.56
N ARG A 388 -17.24 0.85 -56.80
CA ARG A 388 -16.59 0.42 -58.06
C ARG A 388 -17.49 0.54 -59.29
N SER A 389 -18.81 0.55 -59.09
CA SER A 389 -19.79 0.68 -60.17
C SER A 389 -20.02 2.12 -60.66
N ILE A 390 -19.45 3.12 -59.99
CA ILE A 390 -19.65 4.53 -60.32
C ILE A 390 -19.05 4.84 -61.69
N GLN A 391 -19.87 5.31 -62.63
CA GLN A 391 -19.42 5.70 -63.97
C GLN A 391 -19.18 7.21 -64.08
N VAL A 392 -20.04 8.03 -63.47
CA VAL A 392 -19.96 9.48 -63.48
C VAL A 392 -19.20 9.99 -62.25
N ASN A 393 -17.96 10.39 -62.50
CA ASN A 393 -16.99 10.81 -61.49
C ASN A 393 -16.91 12.33 -61.26
N PHE A 394 -17.85 13.09 -61.81
CA PHE A 394 -17.91 14.53 -61.66
C PHE A 394 -19.31 15.00 -61.26
N CYS A 395 -19.40 16.17 -60.61
CA CYS A 395 -20.65 16.80 -60.22
C CYS A 395 -20.69 18.26 -60.69
N ASN A 396 -21.61 18.56 -61.60
CA ASN A 396 -21.80 19.90 -62.17
C ASN A 396 -22.56 20.84 -61.22
N ASN A 397 -23.26 20.30 -60.22
CA ASN A 397 -23.96 21.09 -59.24
C ASN A 397 -22.98 21.65 -58.19
N LYS A 398 -22.70 22.95 -58.26
CA LYS A 398 -21.79 23.65 -57.34
C LYS A 398 -22.12 23.41 -55.87
N ARG A 399 -23.40 23.25 -55.51
CA ARG A 399 -23.85 23.02 -54.12
C ARG A 399 -23.39 21.66 -53.56
N TYR A 400 -23.34 20.62 -54.39
CA TYR A 400 -23.02 19.25 -53.96
C TYR A 400 -21.62 18.79 -54.36
N LYS A 401 -20.89 19.60 -55.13
CA LYS A 401 -19.54 19.29 -55.62
C LYS A 401 -18.55 18.96 -54.48
N GLN A 402 -18.61 19.68 -53.35
CA GLN A 402 -17.73 19.40 -52.21
C GLN A 402 -18.01 18.03 -51.58
N VAL A 403 -19.29 17.71 -51.34
CA VAL A 403 -19.71 16.41 -50.78
C VAL A 403 -19.37 15.27 -51.75
N HIS A 404 -19.64 15.46 -53.05
CA HIS A 404 -19.24 14.52 -54.09
C HIS A 404 -17.74 14.25 -54.03
N ASN A 405 -16.90 15.30 -54.01
CA ASN A 405 -15.45 15.16 -53.99
C ASN A 405 -14.96 14.44 -52.71
N ALA A 406 -15.55 14.73 -51.55
CA ALA A 406 -15.20 14.08 -50.28
C ALA A 406 -15.50 12.58 -50.30
N LEU A 407 -16.61 12.17 -50.92
CA LEU A 407 -16.99 10.77 -51.09
C LEU A 407 -16.22 10.09 -52.23
N TYR A 408 -15.90 10.79 -53.32
CA TYR A 408 -15.33 10.17 -54.51
C TYR A 408 -13.80 10.04 -54.49
N LYS A 409 -13.04 11.07 -54.07
CA LYS A 409 -11.57 11.07 -54.23
C LYS A 409 -10.91 9.86 -53.57
N LYS A 410 -10.03 9.15 -54.28
CA LYS A 410 -9.28 8.00 -53.75
C LYS A 410 -8.32 8.46 -52.65
N GLY A 411 -8.21 7.67 -51.58
CA GLY A 411 -7.28 7.92 -50.46
C GLY A 411 -7.67 9.06 -49.50
N ILE A 412 -8.67 9.87 -49.84
CA ILE A 412 -9.19 10.97 -49.01
C ILE A 412 -10.52 10.54 -48.42
N TYR A 413 -10.83 10.88 -47.17
CA TYR A 413 -12.11 10.57 -46.54
C TYR A 413 -12.81 11.87 -46.10
N PRO A 414 -14.15 11.87 -45.96
CA PRO A 414 -14.84 13.02 -45.38
C PRO A 414 -14.30 13.32 -43.98
N THR A 415 -13.88 14.57 -43.79
CA THR A 415 -13.37 15.09 -42.51
C THR A 415 -14.51 15.58 -41.62
N MET A 416 -14.23 15.95 -40.37
CA MET A 416 -15.26 16.55 -39.49
C MET A 416 -16.02 17.70 -40.15
N GLY A 417 -15.34 18.54 -40.94
CA GLY A 417 -15.95 19.63 -41.70
C GLY A 417 -16.97 19.19 -42.75
N ALA A 418 -16.78 18.02 -43.36
CA ALA A 418 -17.63 17.52 -44.45
C ALA A 418 -18.76 16.60 -43.97
N ILE A 419 -18.57 15.88 -42.85
CA ILE A 419 -19.50 14.86 -42.34
C ILE A 419 -20.96 15.37 -42.20
N PRO A 420 -21.22 16.54 -41.59
CA PRO A 420 -22.58 17.10 -41.53
C PRO A 420 -23.24 17.30 -42.90
N PHE A 421 -22.46 17.73 -43.89
CA PHE A 421 -22.95 17.98 -45.25
C PHE A 421 -23.23 16.68 -46.00
N VAL A 422 -22.46 15.62 -45.75
CA VAL A 422 -22.74 14.28 -46.28
C VAL A 422 -24.10 13.81 -45.80
N GLY A 423 -24.38 13.88 -44.49
CA GLY A 423 -25.68 13.51 -43.92
C GLY A 423 -26.86 14.28 -44.54
N ARG A 424 -26.71 15.60 -44.72
CA ARG A 424 -27.72 16.41 -45.41
C ARG A 424 -27.92 16.01 -46.88
N ALA A 425 -26.84 15.68 -47.59
CA ALA A 425 -26.88 15.36 -49.00
C ALA A 425 -27.54 14.00 -49.27
N VAL A 426 -27.20 12.96 -48.50
CA VAL A 426 -27.82 11.63 -48.69
C VAL A 426 -29.32 11.64 -48.40
N ASN A 427 -29.80 12.58 -47.58
CA ASN A 427 -31.22 12.75 -47.31
C ASN A 427 -31.94 13.70 -48.29
N SER A 428 -31.23 14.26 -49.27
CA SER A 428 -31.79 15.23 -50.22
C SER A 428 -32.04 14.57 -51.59
N PRO A 429 -33.30 14.47 -52.06
CA PRO A 429 -33.60 13.96 -53.39
C PRO A 429 -32.86 14.72 -54.50
N LYS A 430 -32.73 16.05 -54.34
CA LYS A 430 -31.99 16.92 -55.27
C LYS A 430 -30.51 16.56 -55.35
N ALA A 431 -29.89 16.13 -54.25
CA ALA A 431 -28.48 15.76 -54.23
C ALA A 431 -28.24 14.37 -54.85
N ILE A 432 -29.16 13.43 -54.61
CA ILE A 432 -29.13 12.08 -55.20
C ILE A 432 -29.20 12.16 -56.72
N VAL A 433 -30.12 12.97 -57.26
CA VAL A 433 -30.24 13.18 -58.72
C VAL A 433 -29.01 13.90 -59.28
N ALA A 434 -28.43 14.84 -58.53
CA ALA A 434 -27.32 15.66 -59.00
C ALA A 434 -25.95 14.97 -58.99
N SER A 435 -25.80 13.81 -58.35
CA SER A 435 -24.50 13.15 -58.18
C SER A 435 -24.63 11.64 -57.95
N GLU A 436 -24.18 10.85 -58.93
CA GLU A 436 -24.15 9.38 -58.85
C GLU A 436 -23.41 8.89 -57.59
N VAL A 437 -22.30 9.53 -57.21
CA VAL A 437 -21.54 9.18 -55.99
C VAL A 437 -22.40 9.29 -54.72
N ILE A 438 -23.26 10.30 -54.64
CA ILE A 438 -24.12 10.55 -53.47
C ILE A 438 -25.28 9.55 -53.48
N ALA A 439 -25.83 9.26 -54.66
CA ALA A 439 -26.84 8.22 -54.83
C ALA A 439 -26.30 6.84 -54.40
N LYS A 440 -25.11 6.46 -54.89
CA LYS A 440 -24.47 5.19 -54.56
C LYS A 440 -24.09 5.09 -53.08
N PHE A 441 -23.69 6.19 -52.45
CA PHE A 441 -23.45 6.19 -51.01
C PHE A 441 -24.76 6.05 -50.22
N ALA A 442 -25.85 6.70 -50.65
CA ALA A 442 -27.16 6.52 -50.03
C ALA A 442 -27.70 5.08 -50.18
N GLU A 443 -27.49 4.47 -51.35
CA GLU A 443 -27.79 3.05 -51.62
C GLU A 443 -26.95 2.13 -50.72
N PHE A 444 -25.66 2.42 -50.56
CA PHE A 444 -24.76 1.66 -49.69
C PHE A 444 -25.19 1.65 -48.22
N LEU A 445 -25.68 2.79 -47.72
CA LEU A 445 -26.17 2.87 -46.34
C LEU A 445 -27.38 1.95 -46.11
N SER A 446 -28.28 1.80 -47.10
CA SER A 446 -29.50 0.99 -47.01
C SER A 446 -30.33 1.40 -45.78
N ASP A 447 -30.70 0.44 -44.94
CA ASP A 447 -31.52 0.59 -43.74
C ASP A 447 -30.85 1.47 -42.67
N GLU A 448 -29.51 1.61 -42.74
CA GLU A 448 -28.74 2.45 -41.81
C GLU A 448 -28.74 3.94 -42.18
N LYS A 449 -29.37 4.31 -43.31
CA LYS A 449 -29.37 5.69 -43.79
C LYS A 449 -29.93 6.67 -42.77
N GLU A 450 -31.05 6.34 -42.12
CA GLU A 450 -31.68 7.25 -41.16
C GLU A 450 -30.80 7.44 -39.92
N ALA A 451 -30.24 6.35 -39.39
CA ALA A 451 -29.34 6.38 -38.25
C ALA A 451 -28.06 7.18 -38.55
N PHE A 452 -27.44 6.95 -39.72
CA PHE A 452 -26.31 7.74 -40.21
C PHE A 452 -26.63 9.24 -40.26
N CYS A 453 -27.81 9.61 -40.79
CA CYS A 453 -28.25 11.00 -40.85
C CYS A 453 -28.43 11.61 -39.44
N LYS A 454 -28.95 10.84 -38.48
CA LYS A 454 -29.08 11.27 -37.08
C LYS A 454 -27.72 11.53 -36.44
N ILE A 455 -26.73 10.65 -36.66
CA ILE A 455 -25.34 10.84 -36.20
C ILE A 455 -24.76 12.13 -36.79
N CYS A 456 -24.84 12.33 -38.11
CA CYS A 456 -24.34 13.54 -38.76
C CYS A 456 -25.03 14.81 -38.24
N ARG A 457 -26.33 14.76 -37.98
CA ARG A 457 -27.09 15.89 -37.42
C ARG A 457 -26.65 16.20 -35.99
N ALA A 458 -26.47 15.18 -35.14
CA ALA A 458 -25.98 15.37 -33.78
C ALA A 458 -24.61 16.06 -33.77
N ILE A 459 -23.68 15.63 -34.64
CA ILE A 459 -22.37 16.27 -34.80
C ILE A 459 -22.49 17.76 -35.19
N ASP A 460 -23.43 18.09 -36.08
CA ASP A 460 -23.64 19.47 -36.57
C ASP A 460 -24.26 20.39 -35.52
N THR A 461 -25.20 19.87 -34.72
CA THR A 461 -26.02 20.68 -33.81
C THR A 461 -25.51 20.71 -32.38
N TYR A 462 -24.64 19.78 -31.98
CA TYR A 462 -24.15 19.74 -30.60
C TYR A 462 -23.30 20.97 -30.26
N ARG A 463 -23.50 21.50 -29.05
CA ARG A 463 -22.87 22.72 -28.54
C ARG A 463 -22.36 22.44 -27.14
N MET A 464 -21.13 22.88 -26.86
CA MET A 464 -20.35 22.47 -25.69
C MET A 464 -19.85 23.67 -24.90
N GLY A 465 -19.74 23.49 -23.60
CA GLY A 465 -19.29 24.49 -22.65
C GLY A 465 -20.25 25.68 -22.52
N LEU A 466 -19.88 26.60 -21.62
CA LEU A 466 -20.65 27.82 -21.36
C LEU A 466 -20.77 28.71 -22.60
N ASN A 467 -19.74 28.66 -23.47
CA ASN A 467 -19.65 29.43 -24.70
C ASN A 467 -20.39 28.80 -25.89
N LYS A 468 -21.03 27.64 -25.70
CA LYS A 468 -21.79 26.93 -26.74
C LYS A 468 -20.99 26.74 -28.03
N LEU A 469 -19.73 26.32 -27.91
CA LEU A 469 -18.87 26.06 -29.07
C LEU A 469 -19.38 24.82 -29.83
N SER A 470 -19.37 24.86 -31.17
CA SER A 470 -19.66 23.68 -31.98
C SER A 470 -18.43 22.75 -32.05
N ILE A 471 -18.65 21.47 -32.37
CA ILE A 471 -17.57 20.50 -32.61
C ILE A 471 -16.62 20.98 -33.72
N LEU A 472 -17.19 21.59 -34.76
CA LEU A 472 -16.44 22.17 -35.87
C LEU A 472 -15.58 23.35 -35.44
N ASN A 473 -16.10 24.21 -34.57
CA ASN A 473 -15.38 25.39 -34.08
C ASN A 473 -14.16 24.95 -33.26
N ILE A 474 -14.31 23.96 -32.37
CA ILE A 474 -13.18 23.47 -31.57
C ILE A 474 -12.13 22.82 -32.49
N ARG A 475 -12.56 21.94 -33.39
CA ARG A 475 -11.66 21.25 -34.32
C ARG A 475 -10.85 22.23 -35.17
N ASN A 476 -11.52 23.17 -35.84
CA ASN A 476 -10.85 24.11 -36.74
C ASN A 476 -10.10 25.19 -35.98
N GLY A 477 -10.66 25.67 -34.86
CA GLY A 477 -10.04 26.69 -34.02
C GLY A 477 -8.70 26.24 -33.46
N VAL A 478 -8.60 25.00 -32.96
CA VAL A 478 -7.31 24.44 -32.51
C VAL A 478 -6.34 24.26 -33.68
N ALA A 479 -6.80 23.81 -34.84
CA ALA A 479 -5.94 23.63 -36.03
C ALA A 479 -5.37 24.96 -36.57
N HIS A 480 -6.08 26.08 -36.40
CA HIS A 480 -5.67 27.41 -36.87
C HIS A 480 -5.10 28.32 -35.77
N GLY A 481 -5.14 27.90 -34.52
CA GLY A 481 -4.72 28.74 -33.39
C GLY A 481 -5.66 29.93 -33.18
N ASP A 482 -6.96 29.72 -33.33
CA ASP A 482 -7.97 30.74 -33.04
C ASP A 482 -7.96 31.04 -31.53
N PRO A 483 -7.52 32.25 -31.11
CA PRO A 483 -7.42 32.60 -29.70
C PRO A 483 -8.77 32.50 -28.99
N THR A 484 -9.87 32.76 -29.72
CA THR A 484 -11.21 32.68 -29.14
C THR A 484 -11.62 31.25 -28.83
N VAL A 485 -11.05 30.24 -29.50
CA VAL A 485 -11.28 28.84 -29.20
C VAL A 485 -10.30 28.34 -28.14
N GLU A 486 -9.02 28.72 -28.20
CA GLU A 486 -8.02 28.33 -27.20
C GLU A 486 -8.36 28.86 -25.79
N GLU A 487 -8.93 30.06 -25.68
CA GLU A 487 -9.32 30.65 -24.40
C GLU A 487 -10.69 30.17 -23.90
N LYS A 488 -11.64 29.89 -24.81
CA LYS A 488 -13.02 29.53 -24.46
C LYS A 488 -13.29 28.03 -24.38
N CYS A 489 -12.35 27.19 -24.82
CA CYS A 489 -12.42 25.74 -24.67
C CYS A 489 -11.98 25.33 -23.26
N ASP A 490 -12.92 25.40 -22.33
CA ASP A 490 -12.71 25.19 -20.90
C ASP A 490 -12.90 23.71 -20.48
N GLN A 491 -12.80 23.47 -19.17
CA GLN A 491 -13.07 22.18 -18.56
C GLN A 491 -14.48 21.65 -18.84
N GLN A 492 -15.47 22.54 -18.98
CA GLN A 492 -16.84 22.14 -19.29
C GLN A 492 -16.93 21.63 -20.74
N CYS A 493 -16.24 22.28 -21.68
CA CYS A 493 -16.14 21.78 -23.06
C CYS A 493 -15.60 20.34 -23.11
N PHE A 494 -14.52 20.05 -22.38
CA PHE A 494 -13.96 18.69 -22.32
C PHE A 494 -14.97 17.68 -21.75
N THR A 495 -15.64 18.05 -20.65
CA THR A 495 -16.64 17.21 -19.99
C THR A 495 -17.84 16.92 -20.90
N ASP A 496 -18.36 17.95 -21.57
CA ASP A 496 -19.48 17.83 -22.50
C ASP A 496 -19.12 16.96 -23.72
N ILE A 497 -17.91 17.08 -24.27
CA ILE A 497 -17.44 16.24 -25.38
C ILE A 497 -17.37 14.78 -24.95
N LYS A 498 -16.80 14.52 -23.77
CA LYS A 498 -16.72 13.17 -23.21
C LYS A 498 -18.13 12.59 -23.05
N HIS A 499 -19.06 13.36 -22.49
CA HIS A 499 -20.45 12.92 -22.35
C HIS A 499 -21.11 12.66 -23.71
N PHE A 500 -20.90 13.53 -24.70
CA PHE A 500 -21.40 13.36 -26.06
C PHE A 500 -20.91 12.07 -26.73
N LEU A 501 -19.65 11.71 -26.50
CA LEU A 501 -19.05 10.55 -27.13
C LEU A 501 -19.59 9.23 -26.58
N TYR A 502 -19.72 9.09 -25.26
CA TYR A 502 -19.98 7.78 -24.65
C TYR A 502 -20.97 7.76 -23.47
N ASP A 503 -21.48 8.90 -23.01
CA ASP A 503 -22.55 8.94 -21.98
C ASP A 503 -23.94 9.24 -22.56
N PRO A 504 -25.02 8.74 -21.92
CA PRO A 504 -26.39 9.06 -22.32
C PRO A 504 -26.63 10.58 -22.33
N PRO A 505 -27.48 11.10 -23.24
CA PRO A 505 -28.39 10.36 -24.11
C PRO A 505 -27.89 10.11 -25.55
N LEU A 506 -26.75 10.68 -25.97
CA LEU A 506 -26.34 10.67 -27.39
C LEU A 506 -25.38 9.54 -27.74
N GLN A 507 -24.39 9.25 -26.89
CA GLN A 507 -23.45 8.12 -27.04
C GLN A 507 -23.00 7.89 -28.49
N ILE A 508 -22.44 8.93 -29.12
CA ILE A 508 -22.19 8.91 -30.57
C ILE A 508 -21.26 7.78 -30.99
N MET A 509 -20.28 7.43 -30.16
CA MET A 509 -19.38 6.31 -30.44
C MET A 509 -20.12 4.97 -30.49
N ILE A 510 -21.05 4.76 -29.55
CA ILE A 510 -21.90 3.56 -29.53
C ILE A 510 -22.80 3.55 -30.77
N SER A 511 -23.43 4.69 -31.11
CA SER A 511 -24.28 4.83 -32.30
C SER A 511 -23.53 4.52 -33.60
N ILE A 512 -22.30 5.03 -33.77
CA ILE A 512 -21.45 4.75 -34.94
C ILE A 512 -21.15 3.25 -35.05
N LEU A 513 -20.82 2.60 -33.94
CA LEU A 513 -20.47 1.18 -33.92
C LEU A 513 -21.67 0.24 -34.10
N LEU A 514 -22.86 0.65 -33.64
CA LEU A 514 -24.11 -0.09 -33.82
C LEU A 514 -24.55 -0.11 -35.28
N HIS A 515 -24.47 1.04 -35.96
CA HIS A 515 -24.94 1.23 -37.33
C HIS A 515 -23.82 1.08 -38.37
N SER A 516 -22.68 0.48 -37.97
CA SER A 516 -21.50 0.33 -38.80
C SER A 516 -21.78 -0.53 -40.05
N LYS A 517 -21.21 -0.12 -41.19
CA LYS A 517 -21.21 -0.89 -42.44
C LYS A 517 -19.91 -1.69 -42.65
N LYS A 518 -19.01 -1.67 -41.66
CA LYS A 518 -17.79 -2.49 -41.68
C LYS A 518 -18.18 -3.95 -41.47
N LYS A 519 -17.77 -4.84 -42.38
CA LYS A 519 -17.90 -6.30 -42.16
C LYS A 519 -17.02 -6.68 -40.97
N ARG A 520 -17.63 -7.20 -39.90
CA ARG A 520 -16.91 -7.74 -38.75
C ARG A 520 -16.45 -9.16 -39.03
#